data_AF-A6BD53-F1
#
_entry.id   AF-A6BD53-F1
#
_cell.length_a   1.000
_cell.length_b   1.000
_cell.length_c   1.000
_cell.angle_alpha   90.00
_cell.angle_beta   90.00
_cell.angle_gamma   90.00
#
_symmetry.space_group_name_H-M   'P 1'
#
loop_
_entity.id
_entity.type
_entity.pdbx_description
1 polymer ?
#
loop_
_entity_poly.entity_id
_entity_poly.type
_entity_poly.pdbx_seq_one_letter_code
_entity_poly.pdbx_strand_id
1 'polypeptide(L)'
;MELLLEEKETKESQPESVEALLDTVENEELLQILLSTDKKTLQMIVLKMMGYAPKEISHHMELPEQTVYTRLRRLREKIKKSMKFE
;
A
#
# COMPACT_ATOMS: atom_id res chain seq x y z
N MET A 1 -16.10 43.68 -2.99
CA MET A 1 -16.44 42.41 -2.33
C MET A 1 -15.88 41.32 -3.23
N GLU A 2 -14.59 41.04 -3.07
CA GLU A 2 -13.90 40.03 -3.88
C GLU A 2 -13.64 38.87 -2.94
N LEU A 3 -14.49 37.85 -3.05
CA LEU A 3 -14.30 36.58 -2.37
C LEU A 3 -13.10 35.90 -3.04
N LEU A 4 -11.92 36.03 -2.43
CA LEU A 4 -10.83 35.09 -2.67
C LEU A 4 -11.34 33.71 -2.24
N LEU A 5 -11.67 32.88 -3.22
CA LEU A 5 -11.81 31.45 -3.04
C LEU A 5 -10.45 30.95 -2.59
N GLU A 6 -10.33 30.72 -1.29
CA GLU A 6 -9.23 29.99 -0.70
C GLU A 6 -9.34 28.56 -1.23
N GLU A 7 -8.62 28.30 -2.32
CA GLU A 7 -8.34 26.95 -2.80
C GLU A 7 -7.57 26.25 -1.69
N LYS A 8 -8.32 25.61 -0.79
CA LYS A 8 -7.82 24.61 0.13
C LYS A 8 -7.46 23.42 -0.73
N GLU A 9 -6.36 23.55 -1.46
CA GLU A 9 -5.63 22.43 -2.01
C GLU A 9 -5.18 21.63 -0.79
N THR A 10 -6.05 20.74 -0.33
CA THR A 10 -5.66 19.58 0.44
C THR A 10 -4.75 18.80 -0.49
N LYS A 11 -3.48 19.23 -0.54
CA LYS A 11 -2.36 18.40 -0.98
C LYS A 11 -2.42 17.21 -0.04
N GLU A 12 -3.19 16.19 -0.40
CA GLU A 12 -2.99 14.85 0.10
C GLU A 12 -1.60 14.48 -0.39
N SER A 13 -0.60 14.91 0.39
CA SER A 13 0.81 14.67 0.13
C SER A 13 0.93 13.19 -0.13
N GLN A 14 1.18 12.84 -1.39
CA GLN A 14 1.41 11.47 -1.76
C GLN A 14 2.57 10.99 -0.88
N PRO A 15 2.35 9.95 -0.06
CA PRO A 15 3.35 9.54 0.90
C PRO A 15 4.62 9.14 0.17
N GLU A 16 5.71 9.85 0.46
CA GLU A 16 6.99 9.72 -0.24
C GLU A 16 7.72 8.40 0.09
N SER A 17 7.28 7.70 1.15
CA SER A 17 7.85 6.42 1.57
C SER A 17 6.79 5.42 2.05
N VAL A 18 7.17 4.14 2.08
CA VAL A 18 6.34 3.04 2.61
C VAL A 18 5.92 3.32 4.04
N GLU A 19 6.81 3.86 4.86
CA GLU A 19 6.55 4.16 6.26
C GLU A 19 5.50 5.28 6.41
N ALA A 20 5.60 6.34 5.60
CA ALA A 20 4.59 7.41 5.58
C ALA A 20 3.21 6.91 5.13
N LEU A 21 3.14 5.91 4.24
CA LEU A 21 1.88 5.24 3.91
C LEU A 21 1.28 4.53 5.12
N LEU A 22 2.10 3.84 5.92
CA LEU A 22 1.62 3.11 7.09
C LEU A 22 1.05 4.05 8.15
N ASP A 23 1.64 5.23 8.33
CA ASP A 23 1.15 6.24 9.29
C ASP A 23 -0.26 6.76 8.95
N THR A 24 -0.70 6.63 7.70
CA THR A 24 -2.06 7.00 7.27
C THR A 24 -3.11 5.91 7.52
N VAL A 25 -2.71 4.70 7.93
CA VAL A 25 -3.64 3.58 8.12
C VAL A 25 -4.27 3.65 9.50
N GLU A 26 -5.54 4.07 9.55
CA GLU A 26 -6.31 4.19 10.81
C GLU A 26 -6.72 2.85 11.42
N ASN A 27 -6.86 1.79 10.62
CA ASN A 27 -7.27 0.48 11.12
C ASN A 27 -6.08 -0.23 11.80
N GLU A 28 -6.12 -0.32 13.13
CA GLU A 28 -5.04 -0.88 13.94
C GLU A 28 -4.71 -2.34 13.57
N GLU A 29 -5.71 -3.19 13.31
CA GLU A 29 -5.48 -4.59 12.93
C GLU A 29 -4.75 -4.71 11.60
N LEU A 30 -5.18 -3.93 10.61
CA LEU A 30 -4.52 -3.84 9.31
C LEU A 30 -3.11 -3.30 9.46
N LEU A 31 -2.92 -2.25 10.26
CA LEU A 31 -1.60 -1.67 10.54
C LEU A 31 -0.67 -2.70 11.17
N GLN A 32 -1.12 -3.48 12.15
CA GLN A 32 -0.34 -4.58 12.75
C GLN A 32 0.06 -5.65 11.73
N ILE A 33 -0.83 -5.99 10.80
CA ILE A 33 -0.53 -6.93 9.71
C ILE A 33 0.55 -6.36 8.79
N LEU A 34 0.46 -5.08 8.45
CA LEU A 34 1.41 -4.40 7.58
C LEU A 34 2.77 -4.22 8.25
N LEU A 35 2.81 -3.83 9.53
CA LEU A 35 4.05 -3.71 10.31
C LEU A 35 4.77 -5.05 10.50
N SER A 36 4.01 -6.16 10.58
CA SER A 36 4.57 -7.52 10.63
C SER A 36 4.89 -8.11 9.24
N THR A 37 4.66 -7.35 8.17
CA THR A 37 4.97 -7.75 6.80
C THR A 37 6.33 -7.19 6.39
N ASP A 38 7.11 -7.98 5.64
CA ASP A 38 8.45 -7.54 5.24
C ASP A 38 8.40 -6.39 4.23
N LYS A 39 9.45 -5.55 4.26
CA LYS A 39 9.56 -4.34 3.44
C LYS A 39 9.39 -4.57 1.93
N LYS A 40 9.89 -5.69 1.39
CA LYS A 40 9.75 -5.97 -0.06
C LYS A 40 8.30 -6.26 -0.43
N THR A 41 7.55 -6.98 0.42
CA THR A 41 6.12 -7.20 0.17
C THR A 41 5.33 -5.90 0.27
N LEU A 42 5.68 -5.02 1.23
CA LEU A 42 5.06 -3.70 1.33
C LEU A 42 5.33 -2.85 0.08
N GLN A 43 6.58 -2.81 -0.40
CA GLN A 43 6.94 -2.13 -1.66
C GLN A 43 6.13 -2.65 -2.87
N MET A 44 5.92 -3.97 -2.98
CA MET A 44 5.07 -4.53 -4.04
C MET A 44 3.64 -3.99 -3.98
N ILE A 45 3.08 -3.83 -2.77
CA ILE A 45 1.72 -3.29 -2.58
C ILE A 45 1.67 -1.82 -2.99
N VAL A 46 2.67 -1.02 -2.61
CA VAL A 46 2.76 0.38 -3.01
C VAL A 46 2.79 0.51 -4.53
N LEU A 47 3.67 -0.23 -5.21
CA LEU A 47 3.70 -0.25 -6.67
C LEU A 47 2.37 -0.72 -7.26
N LYS A 48 1.73 -1.72 -6.64
CA LYS A 48 0.42 -2.20 -7.10
C LYS A 48 -0.67 -1.13 -6.95
N MET A 49 -0.63 -0.32 -5.88
CA MET A 49 -1.54 0.81 -5.65
C MET A 49 -1.30 1.97 -6.62
N MET A 50 -0.04 2.19 -7.03
CA MET A 50 0.33 3.13 -8.09
C MET A 50 -0.08 2.68 -9.51
N GLY A 51 -0.71 1.52 -9.65
CA GLY A 51 -1.24 1.02 -10.93
C GLY A 51 -0.35 0.01 -11.66
N TYR A 52 0.82 -0.33 -11.13
CA TYR A 52 1.73 -1.27 -11.80
C TYR A 52 1.13 -2.69 -11.86
N ALA A 53 1.30 -3.35 -13.01
CA ALA A 53 0.98 -4.75 -13.19
C ALA A 53 2.02 -5.65 -12.47
N PRO A 54 1.65 -6.88 -12.03
CA PRO A 54 2.60 -7.80 -11.38
C PRO A 54 3.86 -8.07 -12.20
N LYS A 55 3.74 -8.08 -13.53
CA LYS A 55 4.86 -8.20 -14.47
C LYS A 55 5.82 -7.00 -14.41
N GLU A 56 5.29 -5.78 -14.30
CA GLU A 56 6.10 -4.56 -14.19
C GLU A 56 6.77 -4.48 -12.82
N ILE A 57 6.07 -4.87 -11.75
CA ILE A 57 6.62 -4.98 -10.40
C ILE A 57 7.76 -6.01 -10.36
N SER A 58 7.57 -7.15 -11.02
CA SER A 58 8.58 -8.20 -11.17
C SER A 58 9.85 -7.66 -11.83
N HIS A 59 9.70 -6.89 -12.91
CA HIS A 59 10.84 -6.25 -13.58
C HIS A 59 11.51 -5.19 -12.71
N HIS A 60 10.73 -4.30 -12.09
CA HIS A 60 11.24 -3.21 -11.26
C HIS A 60 11.98 -3.70 -10.00
N MET A 61 11.54 -4.82 -9.41
CA MET A 61 12.13 -5.39 -8.20
C MET A 61 13.14 -6.51 -8.48
N GLU A 62 13.38 -6.85 -9.75
CA GLU A 62 14.25 -7.95 -10.18
C GLU A 62 13.90 -9.30 -9.50
N LEU A 63 12.59 -9.59 -9.40
CA LEU A 63 12.07 -10.80 -8.78
C LEU A 63 11.26 -11.64 -9.78
N PRO A 64 11.20 -12.97 -9.64
CA PRO A 64 10.31 -13.79 -10.45
C PRO A 64 8.85 -13.33 -10.33
N GLU A 65 8.13 -13.27 -11.44
CA GLU A 65 6.73 -12.82 -11.46
C GLU A 65 5.84 -13.67 -10.53
N GLN A 66 6.08 -14.98 -10.48
CA GLN A 66 5.41 -15.90 -9.56
C GLN A 66 5.62 -15.54 -8.08
N THR A 67 6.79 -15.02 -7.72
CA THR A 67 7.08 -14.54 -6.37
C THR A 67 6.22 -13.34 -6.04
N VAL A 68 6.07 -12.39 -6.97
CA VAL A 68 5.20 -11.21 -6.79
C VAL A 68 3.76 -11.66 -6.55
N TYR A 69 3.21 -12.52 -7.42
CA TYR A 69 1.86 -13.06 -7.24
C TYR A 69 1.67 -13.78 -5.90
N THR A 70 2.61 -14.65 -5.53
CA THR A 70 2.52 -15.45 -4.30
C THR A 70 2.51 -14.56 -3.07
N ARG A 71 3.37 -13.53 -3.02
CA ARG A 71 3.46 -12.62 -1.87
C ARG A 71 2.23 -11.73 -1.75
N LEU A 72 1.78 -11.15 -2.86
CA LEU A 72 0.54 -10.37 -2.91
C LEU A 72 -0.67 -11.20 -2.46
N ARG A 73 -0.76 -12.45 -2.94
CA ARG A 73 -1.83 -13.38 -2.55
C ARG A 73 -1.78 -13.70 -1.06
N ARG A 74 -0.62 -14.08 -0.52
CA ARG A 74 -0.46 -14.43 0.90
C ARG A 74 -0.82 -13.27 1.81
N LEU A 75 -0.40 -12.06 1.46
CA LEU A 75 -0.77 -10.86 2.22
C LEU A 75 -2.28 -10.62 2.20
N ARG A 76 -2.92 -10.73 1.03
CA ARG A 76 -4.38 -10.64 0.90
C ARG A 76 -5.09 -11.68 1.77
N GLU A 77 -4.61 -12.92 1.78
CA GLU A 77 -5.17 -13.99 2.61
C GLU A 77 -4.99 -13.70 4.11
N LYS A 78 -3.85 -13.13 4.52
CA LYS A 78 -3.58 -12.72 5.92
C LYS A 78 -4.56 -11.63 6.35
N ILE A 79 -4.70 -10.57 5.54
CA ILE A 79 -5.66 -9.48 5.77
C ILE A 79 -7.08 -10.04 5.86
N LYS A 80 -7.50 -10.87 4.89
CA LYS A 80 -8.85 -11.46 4.88
C LYS A 80 -9.12 -12.34 6.09
N LYS A 81 -8.11 -13.04 6.64
CA LYS A 81 -8.27 -13.88 7.82
C LYS A 81 -8.41 -13.06 9.10
N SER A 82 -7.61 -12.01 9.22
CA SER A 82 -7.63 -11.13 10.39
C SER A 82 -8.86 -10.23 10.42
N MET A 83 -9.26 -9.66 9.27
CA MET A 83 -10.44 -8.81 9.13
C MET A 83 -11.75 -9.60 8.98
N LYS A 84 -11.79 -10.89 9.34
CA LYS A 84 -13.07 -11.60 9.40
C LYS A 84 -13.86 -11.01 10.56
N PHE A 85 -14.76 -10.08 10.22
CA PHE A 85 -15.86 -9.66 11.07
C PHE A 85 -16.57 -10.92 11.61
N GLU A 86 -16.63 -11.02 12.94
CA GLU A 86 -17.67 -11.80 13.63
C GLU A 86 -19.06 -11.23 13.32
#